data_AF-A0A850C373-F1
#
_entry.id   AF-A0A850C373-F1
#
_cell.length_a   1.000
_cell.length_b   1.000
_cell.length_c   1.000
_cell.angle_alpha   90.00
_cell.angle_beta   90.00
_cell.angle_gamma   90.00
#
_symmetry.space_group_name_H-M   'P 1'
#
loop_
_entity.id
_entity.type
_entity.pdbx_description
1 polymer ?
#
loop_
_entity_poly.entity_id
_entity_poly.type
_entity_poly.pdbx_seq_one_letter_code
_entity_poly.pdbx_strand_id
1 'polypeptide(L)'
;MTYIFDVWTWGREGNTLDGTLTSLIGDGVRLGDGPDHGTGFGLKLLMDAWFQGFGATDIDPGTAAEFAECFELILGKRVWIDDEGFVLDHRTKEPVVPKVNAYSAYEGQLDGGRGTSDGHAYLLTKPRGEEFRRRADAVIASFAVDPEADGDQAGFTIRVTDPKYLAHMASHISFRTAFTGAE
;
A
#
# COMPACT_ATOMS: atom_id res chain seq x y z
N MET A 1 10.56 -5.56 -11.49
CA MET A 1 9.46 -6.28 -12.20
C MET A 1 8.14 -6.04 -11.47
N THR A 2 7.01 -5.86 -12.17
CA THR A 2 5.68 -5.74 -11.54
C THR A 2 4.94 -7.06 -11.59
N TYR A 3 4.59 -7.59 -10.43
CA TYR A 3 3.78 -8.78 -10.19
C TYR A 3 2.33 -8.39 -9.94
N ILE A 4 1.41 -9.24 -10.37
CA ILE A 4 -0.03 -9.05 -10.17
C ILE A 4 -0.60 -10.33 -9.57
N PHE A 5 -1.30 -10.19 -8.46
CA PHE A 5 -1.92 -11.31 -7.76
C PHE A 5 -3.43 -11.08 -7.60
N ASP A 6 -4.21 -12.12 -7.86
CA ASP A 6 -5.54 -12.24 -7.27
C ASP A 6 -5.37 -12.78 -5.85
N VAL A 7 -6.05 -12.14 -4.90
CA VAL A 7 -5.98 -12.44 -3.47
C VAL A 7 -7.34 -12.90 -3.00
N TRP A 8 -7.35 -14.00 -2.27
CA TRP A 8 -8.51 -14.48 -1.53
C TRP A 8 -8.16 -14.54 -0.05
N THR A 9 -9.08 -14.14 0.83
CA THR A 9 -8.87 -14.19 2.29
C THR A 9 -10.03 -14.88 2.98
N TRP A 10 -9.72 -15.58 4.06
CA TRP A 10 -10.72 -16.05 5.01
C TRP A 10 -10.90 -14.96 6.08
N GLY A 11 -12.13 -14.80 6.60
CA GLY A 11 -12.37 -13.80 7.65
C GLY A 11 -11.40 -14.01 8.83
N ARG A 12 -10.89 -12.91 9.38
CA ARG A 12 -9.84 -12.97 10.42
C ARG A 12 -10.25 -13.80 11.64
N GLU A 13 -9.26 -14.39 12.28
CA GLU A 13 -9.38 -15.01 13.59
C GLU A 13 -8.44 -14.31 14.58
N GLY A 14 -9.00 -13.48 15.47
CA GLY A 14 -8.20 -12.68 16.40
C GLY A 14 -7.24 -11.75 15.66
N ASN A 15 -5.93 -12.03 15.77
CA ASN A 15 -4.83 -11.29 15.15
C ASN A 15 -4.29 -11.96 13.87
N THR A 16 -4.96 -13.00 13.39
CA THR A 16 -4.50 -13.80 12.25
C THR A 16 -5.46 -13.63 11.08
N LEU A 17 -4.88 -13.53 9.89
CA LEU A 17 -5.58 -13.54 8.61
C LEU A 17 -4.88 -14.55 7.71
N ASP A 18 -5.64 -15.52 7.22
CA ASP A 18 -5.15 -16.45 6.22
C ASP A 18 -5.69 -16.02 4.85
N GLY A 19 -4.95 -16.33 3.78
CA GLY A 19 -5.44 -16.21 2.42
C GLY A 19 -4.73 -17.11 1.39
N THR A 20 -5.13 -16.96 0.13
CA THR A 20 -4.46 -17.52 -1.04
C THR A 20 -4.07 -16.39 -1.98
N LEU A 21 -2.88 -16.51 -2.57
CA LEU A 21 -2.39 -15.69 -3.67
C LEU A 21 -2.40 -16.54 -4.94
N THR A 22 -2.79 -15.94 -6.07
CA THR A 22 -2.64 -16.52 -7.40
C THR A 22 -1.95 -15.53 -8.31
N SER A 23 -0.77 -15.91 -8.83
CA SER A 23 -0.01 -15.11 -9.79
C SER A 23 -0.75 -15.05 -11.13
N LEU A 24 -0.98 -13.83 -11.64
CA LEU A 24 -1.65 -13.63 -12.93
C LEU A 24 -0.69 -13.51 -14.11
N ILE A 25 0.62 -13.48 -13.85
CA ILE A 25 1.64 -13.29 -14.88
C ILE A 25 2.51 -14.54 -15.11
N GLY A 26 2.23 -15.65 -14.42
CA GLY A 26 2.88 -16.96 -14.64
C GLY A 26 4.34 -17.04 -14.19
N ASP A 27 4.81 -16.07 -13.40
CA ASP A 27 6.15 -16.05 -12.82
C ASP A 27 6.21 -16.67 -11.40
N GLY A 28 5.13 -17.35 -11.01
CA GLY A 28 4.92 -17.88 -9.67
C GLY A 28 4.72 -16.83 -8.58
N VAL A 29 4.49 -17.27 -7.34
CA VAL A 29 4.52 -16.42 -6.13
C VAL A 29 5.96 -16.27 -5.66
N ARG A 30 6.74 -15.51 -6.45
CA ARG A 30 8.12 -15.14 -6.10
C ARG A 30 8.14 -13.72 -5.59
N LEU A 31 8.08 -13.56 -4.28
CA LEU A 31 8.30 -12.28 -3.63
C LEU A 31 9.80 -11.98 -3.72
N GLY A 32 10.20 -11.13 -4.68
CA GLY A 32 11.59 -10.72 -4.85
C GLY A 32 12.13 -9.91 -3.66
N ASP A 33 13.40 -9.55 -3.71
CA ASP A 33 14.01 -8.66 -2.72
C ASP A 33 13.47 -7.23 -2.93
N GLY A 34 12.90 -6.63 -1.88
CA GLY A 34 12.29 -5.30 -1.97
C GLY A 34 11.76 -4.81 -0.63
N PRO A 35 11.40 -3.51 -0.51
CA PRO A 35 10.83 -2.95 0.72
C PRO A 35 9.51 -3.63 1.10
N ASP A 36 8.81 -4.24 0.13
CA ASP A 36 7.57 -5.00 0.35
C ASP A 36 7.81 -6.50 0.28
N HIS A 37 9.00 -6.99 0.61
CA HIS A 37 9.22 -8.41 0.93
C HIS A 37 8.84 -8.70 2.39
N GLY A 38 8.40 -9.92 2.69
CA GLY A 38 8.07 -10.35 4.05
C GLY A 38 6.94 -9.54 4.67
N THR A 39 7.19 -8.93 5.83
CA THR A 39 6.24 -8.07 6.57
C THR A 39 5.71 -6.92 5.71
N GLY A 40 6.55 -6.34 4.85
CA GLY A 40 6.14 -5.28 3.93
C GLY A 40 5.06 -5.74 2.95
N PHE A 41 5.18 -6.96 2.41
CA PHE A 41 4.14 -7.54 1.56
C PHE A 41 2.85 -7.76 2.34
N GLY A 42 2.97 -8.35 3.54
CA GLY A 42 1.84 -8.61 4.42
C GLY A 42 1.06 -7.33 4.73
N LEU A 43 1.75 -6.25 5.12
CA LEU A 43 1.11 -4.97 5.37
C LEU A 43 0.45 -4.39 4.11
N LYS A 44 1.12 -4.48 2.96
CA LYS A 44 0.58 -4.02 1.68
C LYS A 44 -0.73 -4.74 1.32
N LEU A 45 -0.84 -6.05 1.55
CA LEU A 45 -2.09 -6.79 1.31
C LEU A 45 -3.25 -6.23 2.14
N LEU A 46 -3.02 -5.92 3.42
CA LEU A 46 -4.05 -5.32 4.30
C LEU A 46 -4.45 -3.93 3.81
N MET A 47 -3.46 -3.11 3.45
CA MET A 47 -3.66 -1.76 2.96
C MET A 47 -4.39 -1.73 1.61
N ASP A 48 -4.06 -2.62 0.68
CA ASP A 48 -4.71 -2.68 -0.64
C ASP A 48 -6.18 -3.11 -0.53
N ALA A 49 -6.50 -4.05 0.37
CA ALA A 49 -7.88 -4.43 0.66
C ALA A 49 -8.67 -3.22 1.20
N TRP A 50 -8.11 -2.49 2.16
CA TRP A 50 -8.71 -1.28 2.70
C TRP A 50 -8.91 -0.19 1.62
N PHE A 51 -7.88 0.07 0.81
CA PHE A 51 -7.91 1.09 -0.23
C PHE A 51 -8.97 0.80 -1.31
N GLN A 52 -9.23 -0.49 -1.59
CA GLN A 52 -10.29 -0.92 -2.50
C GLN A 52 -11.70 -0.89 -1.87
N GLY A 53 -11.82 -0.43 -0.63
CA GLY A 53 -13.09 -0.21 0.06
C GLY A 53 -13.65 -1.44 0.78
N PHE A 54 -12.90 -2.54 0.85
CA PHE A 54 -13.35 -3.74 1.56
C PHE A 54 -13.31 -3.51 3.07
N GLY A 55 -14.48 -3.53 3.73
CA GLY A 55 -14.60 -3.31 5.17
C GLY A 55 -14.10 -1.94 5.64
N ALA A 56 -13.98 -0.96 4.74
CA ALA A 56 -13.34 0.32 5.05
C ALA A 56 -14.10 1.15 6.10
N THR A 57 -15.37 0.84 6.37
CA THR A 57 -16.15 1.44 7.47
C THR A 57 -15.84 0.84 8.84
N ASP A 58 -15.18 -0.32 8.87
CA ASP A 58 -14.92 -1.09 10.09
C ASP A 58 -13.56 -0.74 10.72
N ILE A 59 -12.67 -0.11 9.95
CA ILE A 59 -11.38 0.38 10.44
C ILE A 59 -11.55 1.73 11.15
N ASP A 60 -10.91 1.90 12.29
CA ASP A 60 -10.98 3.17 13.02
C ASP A 60 -10.18 4.28 12.31
N PRO A 61 -10.52 5.56 12.50
CA PRO A 61 -9.86 6.67 11.81
C PRO A 61 -8.35 6.77 12.06
N GLY A 62 -7.87 6.33 13.23
CA GLY A 62 -6.45 6.33 13.56
C GLY A 62 -5.70 5.30 12.72
N THR A 63 -6.21 4.07 12.68
CA THR A 63 -5.61 3.00 11.85
C THR A 63 -5.71 3.31 10.35
N ALA A 64 -6.81 3.91 9.89
CA ALA A 64 -6.93 4.40 8.51
C ALA A 64 -5.86 5.44 8.16
N ALA A 65 -5.57 6.37 9.08
CA ALA A 65 -4.51 7.36 8.90
C ALA A 65 -3.12 6.69 8.84
N GLU A 66 -2.86 5.70 9.69
CA GLU A 66 -1.61 4.93 9.67
C GLU A 66 -1.43 4.19 8.32
N PHE A 67 -2.48 3.60 7.76
CA PHE A 67 -2.44 2.97 6.43
C PHE A 67 -2.18 4.00 5.32
N ALA A 68 -2.83 5.17 5.38
CA ALA A 68 -2.58 6.25 4.42
C ALA A 68 -1.12 6.72 4.46
N GLU A 69 -0.56 6.90 5.65
CA GLU A 69 0.86 7.24 5.83
C GLU A 69 1.78 6.16 5.24
N CYS A 70 1.47 4.88 5.48
CA CYS A 70 2.24 3.78 4.91
C CYS A 70 2.18 3.75 3.38
N PHE A 71 1.03 4.09 2.78
CA PHE A 71 0.91 4.23 1.32
C PHE A 71 1.78 5.35 0.76
N GLU A 72 1.85 6.49 1.47
CA GLU A 72 2.77 7.57 1.08
C GLU A 72 4.24 7.16 1.20
N LEU A 73 4.59 6.32 2.18
CA LEU A 73 5.96 5.83 2.34
C LEU A 73 6.39 4.90 1.21
N ILE A 74 5.51 4.03 0.73
CA ILE A 74 5.82 3.05 -0.33
C ILE A 74 5.66 3.61 -1.75
N LEU A 75 4.65 4.46 -2.00
CA LEU A 75 4.37 5.02 -3.34
C LEU A 75 4.89 6.45 -3.55
N GLY A 76 5.31 7.12 -2.48
CA GLY A 76 5.55 8.55 -2.49
C GLY A 76 4.29 9.34 -2.16
N LYS A 77 4.48 10.48 -1.48
CA LYS A 77 3.40 11.41 -1.17
C LYS A 77 2.96 12.14 -2.43
N ARG A 78 1.65 12.31 -2.59
CA ARG A 78 1.07 13.14 -3.65
C ARG A 78 1.14 14.61 -3.24
N VAL A 79 1.87 15.41 -4.02
CA VAL A 79 1.88 16.87 -3.94
C VAL A 79 0.95 17.40 -5.02
N TRP A 80 -0.25 17.82 -4.62
CA TRP A 80 -1.24 18.38 -5.53
C TRP A 80 -0.79 19.74 -6.06
N ILE A 81 -0.96 19.97 -7.37
CA ILE A 81 -0.54 21.20 -8.03
C ILE A 81 -1.61 21.76 -8.96
N ASP A 82 -1.63 23.08 -9.11
CA ASP A 82 -2.37 23.75 -10.19
C ASP A 82 -1.64 23.61 -11.54
N ASP A 83 -2.26 24.15 -12.60
CA ASP A 83 -1.71 24.15 -13.96
C ASP A 83 -0.40 24.94 -14.10
N GLU A 84 -0.12 25.84 -13.16
CA GLU A 84 1.10 26.65 -13.09
C GLU A 84 2.21 25.96 -12.25
N GLY A 85 1.92 24.84 -11.60
CA GLY A 85 2.87 24.08 -10.77
C GLY A 85 3.00 24.57 -9.33
N PHE A 86 2.01 25.31 -8.81
CA PHE A 86 1.94 25.71 -7.40
C PHE A 86 1.17 24.70 -6.57
N VAL A 87 1.59 24.53 -5.31
CA VAL A 87 1.00 23.57 -4.36
C VAL A 87 -0.45 23.93 -4.06
N LEU A 88 -1.30 22.92 -4.09
CA LEU A 88 -2.68 22.97 -3.64
C LEU A 88 -2.81 22.35 -2.24
N ASP A 89 -3.76 22.84 -1.45
CA ASP A 89 -4.13 22.19 -0.21
C ASP A 89 -4.74 20.81 -0.48
N HIS A 90 -4.34 19.82 0.31
CA HIS A 90 -4.73 18.43 0.09
C HIS A 90 -6.25 18.18 0.25
N ARG A 91 -6.97 18.96 1.06
CA ARG A 91 -8.40 18.80 1.31
C ARG A 91 -9.24 19.62 0.36
N THR A 92 -8.90 20.90 0.23
CA THR A 92 -9.73 21.84 -0.55
C THR A 92 -9.37 21.85 -2.02
N LYS A 93 -8.17 21.40 -2.38
CA LYS A 93 -7.57 21.56 -3.72
C LYS A 93 -7.45 23.01 -4.18
N GLU A 94 -7.56 23.97 -3.25
CA GLU A 94 -7.30 25.37 -3.53
C GLU A 94 -5.81 25.68 -3.39
N PRO A 95 -5.27 26.64 -4.15
CA PRO A 95 -3.88 27.07 -3.99
C PRO A 95 -3.58 27.48 -2.55
N VAL A 96 -2.47 26.99 -2.00
CA VAL A 96 -2.01 27.43 -0.68
C VAL A 96 -1.61 28.90 -0.71
N VAL A 97 -1.82 29.61 0.40
CA VAL A 97 -1.45 31.03 0.55
C VAL A 97 -0.39 31.17 1.66
N PRO A 98 0.80 31.72 1.37
CA PRO A 98 1.25 32.21 0.07
C PRO A 98 1.47 31.08 -0.94
N LYS A 99 1.38 31.38 -2.26
CA LYS A 99 1.64 30.40 -3.32
C LYS A 99 3.04 29.80 -3.17
N VAL A 100 3.14 28.48 -3.25
CA VAL A 100 4.41 27.74 -3.15
C VAL A 100 4.65 26.99 -4.45
N ASN A 101 5.76 27.28 -5.15
CA ASN A 101 6.11 26.51 -6.34
C ASN A 101 6.56 25.10 -5.91
N ALA A 102 5.88 24.06 -6.41
CA ALA A 102 6.09 22.69 -5.96
C ALA A 102 7.49 22.17 -6.33
N TYR A 103 8.00 22.52 -7.50
CA TYR A 103 9.31 22.07 -7.99
C TYR A 103 10.45 22.62 -7.13
N SER A 104 10.36 23.88 -6.71
CA SER A 104 11.35 24.48 -5.80
C SER A 104 11.20 23.96 -4.37
N ALA A 105 9.98 23.85 -3.85
CA ALA A 105 9.75 23.43 -2.46
C ALA A 105 10.12 21.96 -2.20
N TYR A 106 9.97 21.10 -3.22
CA TYR A 106 10.26 19.67 -3.14
C TYR A 106 11.51 19.28 -3.95
N GLU A 107 12.41 20.23 -4.19
CA GLU A 107 13.66 19.96 -4.92
C GLU A 107 14.44 18.81 -4.25
N GLY A 108 14.92 17.87 -5.07
CA GLY A 108 15.63 16.67 -4.62
C GLY A 108 14.74 15.60 -3.95
N GLN A 109 13.48 15.93 -3.63
CA GLN A 109 12.51 15.02 -3.01
C GLN A 109 11.52 14.42 -4.00
N LEU A 110 11.36 14.97 -5.21
CA LEU A 110 10.49 14.40 -6.24
C LEU A 110 11.13 13.17 -6.90
N ASP A 111 10.32 12.16 -7.24
CA ASP A 111 10.75 10.97 -7.99
C ASP A 111 10.65 11.16 -9.51
N GLY A 112 10.06 12.27 -9.96
CA GLY A 112 9.78 12.57 -11.37
C GLY A 112 8.43 12.06 -11.84
N GLY A 113 7.70 11.31 -11.01
CA GLY A 113 6.35 10.86 -11.25
C GLY A 113 5.34 12.02 -11.22
N ARG A 114 4.44 12.00 -12.21
CA ARG A 114 3.31 12.93 -12.32
C ARG A 114 2.06 12.14 -12.67
N GLY A 115 0.94 12.51 -12.07
CA GLY A 115 -0.35 11.92 -12.39
C GLY A 115 -1.49 12.92 -12.25
N THR A 116 -2.70 12.42 -12.51
CA THR A 116 -3.95 13.16 -12.33
C THR A 116 -4.93 12.26 -11.59
N SER A 117 -5.61 12.82 -10.58
CA SER A 117 -6.67 12.13 -9.83
C SER A 117 -7.73 13.17 -9.46
N ASP A 118 -9.00 12.80 -9.60
CA ASP A 118 -10.14 13.69 -9.30
C ASP A 118 -10.04 15.04 -10.01
N GLY A 119 -9.56 15.02 -11.26
CA GLY A 119 -9.38 16.22 -12.09
C GLY A 119 -8.18 17.10 -11.72
N HIS A 120 -7.38 16.74 -10.71
CA HIS A 120 -6.24 17.54 -10.25
C HIS A 120 -4.91 16.86 -10.54
N ALA A 121 -3.95 17.64 -11.02
CA ALA A 121 -2.59 17.17 -11.22
C ALA A 121 -1.86 17.00 -9.87
N TYR A 122 -0.96 16.02 -9.81
CA TYR A 122 -0.06 15.85 -8.67
C TYR A 122 1.32 15.39 -9.12
N LEU A 123 2.32 15.71 -8.30
CA LEU A 123 3.67 15.17 -8.34
C LEU A 123 3.82 14.10 -7.25
N LEU A 124 4.73 13.16 -7.45
CA LEU A 124 5.10 12.18 -6.42
C LEU A 124 6.45 12.53 -5.79
N THR A 125 6.54 12.39 -4.47
CA THR A 125 7.83 12.40 -3.78
C THR A 125 8.49 11.03 -3.90
N LYS A 126 9.80 10.96 -3.70
CA LYS A 126 10.56 9.72 -3.60
C LYS A 126 9.95 8.84 -2.50
N PRO A 127 9.72 7.55 -2.80
CA PRO A 127 9.30 6.60 -1.78
C PRO A 127 10.40 6.43 -0.72
N ARG A 128 9.97 6.14 0.50
CA ARG A 128 10.79 5.92 1.69
C ARG A 128 10.68 4.48 2.15
N GLY A 129 11.05 3.55 1.25
CA GLY A 129 10.87 2.11 1.46
C GLY A 129 11.46 1.56 2.76
N GLU A 130 12.59 2.09 3.25
CA GLU A 130 13.14 1.66 4.55
C GLU A 130 12.25 2.03 5.74
N GLU A 131 11.63 3.21 5.71
CA GLU A 131 10.69 3.62 6.76
C GLU A 131 9.40 2.81 6.66
N PHE A 132 8.91 2.55 5.43
CA PHE A 132 7.78 1.64 5.21
C PHE A 132 8.05 0.28 5.83
N ARG A 133 9.21 -0.33 5.55
CA ARG A 133 9.59 -1.62 6.13
C ARG A 133 9.62 -1.59 7.66
N ARG A 134 10.18 -0.54 8.28
CA ARG A 134 10.14 -0.39 9.75
C ARG A 134 8.72 -0.33 10.30
N ARG A 135 7.79 0.33 9.60
CA ARG A 135 6.38 0.37 9.99
C ARG A 135 5.70 -0.98 9.79
N ALA A 136 6.00 -1.67 8.70
CA ALA A 136 5.52 -3.02 8.44
C ALA A 136 5.95 -4.00 9.54
N ASP A 137 7.21 -3.96 9.97
CA ASP A 137 7.74 -4.80 11.06
C ASP A 137 7.08 -4.52 12.42
N ALA A 138 6.55 -3.30 12.63
CA ALA A 138 5.82 -2.96 13.86
C ALA A 138 4.36 -3.44 13.83
N VAL A 139 3.77 -3.60 12.64
CA VAL A 139 2.36 -3.99 12.45
C VAL A 139 2.22 -5.50 12.24
N ILE A 140 3.10 -6.10 11.43
CA ILE A 140 3.08 -7.52 11.08
C ILE A 140 4.03 -8.28 12.01
N ALA A 141 3.45 -9.02 12.94
CA ALA A 141 4.19 -9.90 13.85
C ALA A 141 4.84 -11.08 13.11
N SER A 142 4.16 -11.63 12.09
CA SER A 142 4.74 -12.63 11.20
C SER A 142 3.99 -12.67 9.87
N PHE A 143 4.71 -12.97 8.80
CA PHE A 143 4.13 -13.26 7.49
C PHE A 143 4.76 -14.53 6.93
N ALA A 144 3.92 -15.48 6.55
CA ALA A 144 4.33 -16.75 5.95
C ALA A 144 3.61 -16.94 4.62
N VAL A 145 4.34 -17.48 3.65
CA VAL A 145 3.81 -17.87 2.33
C VAL A 145 4.25 -19.30 2.10
N ASP A 146 3.30 -20.14 1.72
CA ASP A 146 3.51 -21.54 1.40
C ASP A 146 3.13 -21.78 -0.07
N PRO A 147 4.13 -21.78 -0.99
CA PRO A 147 3.89 -21.97 -2.42
C PRO A 147 3.36 -23.39 -2.71
N GLU A 148 2.35 -23.45 -3.57
CA GLU A 148 1.84 -24.71 -4.09
C GLU A 148 2.82 -25.34 -5.10
N ALA A 149 2.60 -26.60 -5.44
CA ALA A 149 3.50 -27.36 -6.31
C ALA A 149 3.62 -26.79 -7.74
N ASP A 150 2.61 -26.07 -8.21
CA ASP A 150 2.63 -25.39 -9.51
C ASP A 150 3.42 -24.06 -9.47
N GLY A 151 3.67 -23.53 -8.27
CA GLY A 151 4.34 -22.26 -8.02
C GLY A 151 3.51 -21.02 -8.28
N ASP A 152 2.37 -21.12 -8.98
CA ASP A 152 1.50 -20.00 -9.34
C ASP A 152 0.51 -19.65 -8.23
N GLN A 153 0.22 -20.61 -7.36
CA GLN A 153 -0.57 -20.40 -6.16
C GLN A 153 0.27 -20.49 -4.90
N ALA A 154 -0.14 -19.78 -3.86
CA ALA A 154 0.43 -19.93 -2.53
C ALA A 154 -0.61 -19.65 -1.46
N GLY A 155 -0.64 -20.48 -0.42
CA GLY A 155 -1.27 -20.12 0.84
C GLY A 155 -0.45 -19.04 1.55
N PHE A 156 -1.09 -18.18 2.32
CA PHE A 156 -0.38 -17.27 3.20
C PHE A 156 -1.08 -17.11 4.54
N THR A 157 -0.28 -16.74 5.54
CA THR A 157 -0.73 -16.36 6.88
C THR A 157 -0.09 -15.04 7.26
N ILE A 158 -0.93 -14.05 7.58
CA ILE A 158 -0.54 -12.78 8.19
C ILE A 158 -0.94 -12.82 9.66
N ARG A 159 0.01 -12.53 10.56
CA ARG A 159 -0.27 -12.25 11.96
C ARG A 159 0.08 -10.80 12.26
N VAL A 160 -0.88 -10.03 12.76
CA VAL A 160 -0.67 -8.63 13.18
C VAL A 160 -0.39 -8.53 14.68
N THR A 161 0.27 -7.44 15.08
CA THR A 161 0.54 -7.13 16.49
C THR A 161 -0.71 -6.73 17.25
N ASP A 162 -1.67 -6.07 16.57
CA ASP A 162 -2.95 -5.62 17.13
C ASP A 162 -4.10 -5.93 16.16
N PRO A 163 -5.23 -6.52 16.61
CA PRO A 163 -6.33 -6.90 15.74
C PRO A 163 -7.00 -5.71 15.03
N LYS A 164 -6.77 -4.46 15.46
CA LYS A 164 -7.30 -3.25 14.79
C LYS A 164 -6.89 -3.19 13.31
N TYR A 165 -5.71 -3.68 12.96
CA TYR A 165 -5.20 -3.68 11.58
C TYR A 165 -5.89 -4.69 10.66
N LEU A 166 -6.72 -5.59 11.22
CA LEU A 166 -7.52 -6.55 10.48
C LEU A 166 -9.02 -6.27 10.61
N ALA A 167 -9.44 -5.15 11.18
CA ALA A 167 -10.86 -4.87 11.45
C ALA A 167 -11.72 -4.97 10.17
N HIS A 168 -11.18 -4.51 9.04
CA HIS A 168 -11.80 -4.56 7.72
C HIS A 168 -11.76 -5.93 7.04
N MET A 169 -11.10 -6.92 7.65
CA MET A 169 -10.93 -8.29 7.14
C MET A 169 -11.80 -9.30 7.91
N ALA A 170 -12.93 -8.87 8.48
CA ALA A 170 -13.81 -9.71 9.30
C ALA A 170 -14.57 -10.78 8.48
N SER A 171 -14.71 -10.59 7.18
CA SER A 171 -15.39 -11.50 6.27
C SER A 171 -14.47 -11.94 5.14
N HIS A 172 -14.95 -12.88 4.31
CA HIS A 172 -14.22 -13.32 3.13
C HIS A 172 -14.15 -12.20 2.11
N ILE A 173 -12.94 -11.92 1.62
CA ILE A 173 -12.70 -10.84 0.65
C ILE A 173 -11.87 -11.39 -0.50
N SER A 174 -12.21 -10.95 -1.71
CA SER A 174 -11.40 -11.13 -2.91
C SER A 174 -11.06 -9.78 -3.52
N PHE A 175 -9.79 -9.58 -3.80
CA PHE A 175 -9.27 -8.34 -4.37
C PHE A 175 -8.03 -8.61 -5.21
N ARG A 176 -7.64 -7.63 -6.02
CA ARG A 176 -6.41 -7.70 -6.81
C ARG A 176 -5.36 -6.79 -6.20
N THR A 177 -4.13 -7.27 -6.10
CA THR A 177 -2.97 -6.46 -5.72
C THR A 177 -1.93 -6.47 -6.84
N ALA A 178 -1.16 -5.40 -6.90
CA ALA A 178 0.04 -5.33 -7.72
C ALA A 178 1.23 -4.97 -6.83
N PHE A 179 2.36 -5.63 -7.08
CA PHE A 179 3.60 -5.47 -6.34
C PHE A 179 4.72 -5.17 -7.34
N THR A 180 5.51 -4.13 -7.09
CA THR A 180 6.72 -3.87 -7.89
C THR A 180 7.93 -4.23 -7.03
N GLY A 181 8.48 -5.42 -7.27
CA GLY A 181 9.75 -5.82 -6.65
C GLY A 181 10.91 -5.03 -7.24
N ALA A 182 11.96 -4.80 -6.44
CA ALA A 182 13.24 -4.39 -7.00
C ALA A 182 13.78 -5.53 -7.86
N GLU A 183 14.48 -5.18 -8.95
CA GLU A 183 15.19 -6.18 -9.77
C GLU A 183 16.35 -6.81 -9.01
#